data_AF-A0A7S1IBJ5-F1
#
_entry.id   AF-A0A7S1IBJ5-F1
#
_cell.length_a   1.000
_cell.length_b   1.000
_cell.length_c   1.000
_cell.angle_alpha   90.00
_cell.angle_beta   90.00
_cell.angle_gamma   90.00
#
_symmetry.space_group_name_H-M   'P 1'
#
loop_
_entity.id
_entity.type
_entity.pdbx_description
1 polymer ?
#
loop_
_entity_poly.entity_id
_entity_poly.type
_entity_poly.pdbx_seq_one_letter_code
_entity_poly.pdbx_strand_id
1 'polypeptide(L)'
;SYLGYFSAPLCQMRPLALFALLVALGQAWEAPMHSLIMTADPGGFAGFAEDHFIYVALTHRVNISGSLPSCAAAHRGALRDTPVLLVTTGIGIIQASTCMQNVLQKYGHLLRDAWYLGTSGWGP
;
A
#
# COMPACT_ATOMS: atom_id res chain seq x y z
N SER A 1 -45.24 50.65 8.89
CA SER A 1 -43.80 50.80 8.60
C SER A 1 -43.11 49.48 8.95
N TYR A 2 -42.81 48.63 7.96
CA TYR A 2 -41.45 48.26 7.50
C TYR A 2 -40.55 47.76 8.65
N LEU A 3 -39.89 46.60 8.71
CA LEU A 3 -39.31 45.56 7.83
C LEU A 3 -38.91 44.41 8.80
N GLY A 4 -38.67 43.15 8.47
CA GLY A 4 -38.48 42.46 7.22
C GLY A 4 -38.17 40.98 7.50
N TYR A 5 -38.68 40.14 6.63
CA TYR A 5 -38.39 38.71 6.53
C TYR A 5 -36.90 38.47 6.22
N PHE A 6 -36.26 37.53 6.91
CA PHE A 6 -35.12 36.78 6.37
C PHE A 6 -35.50 35.30 6.28
N SER A 7 -36.24 34.99 5.23
CA SER A 7 -36.38 33.63 4.71
C SER A 7 -35.14 33.37 3.86
N ALA A 8 -34.18 32.61 4.38
CA ALA A 8 -33.15 32.02 3.54
C ALA A 8 -33.77 30.79 2.87
N PRO A 9 -33.74 30.67 1.53
CA PRO A 9 -34.19 29.46 0.88
C PRO A 9 -33.16 28.37 1.19
N LEU A 10 -33.54 27.41 2.02
CA LEU A 10 -32.93 26.08 2.05
C LEU A 10 -33.25 25.42 0.70
N CYS A 11 -32.51 25.85 -0.30
CA CYS A 11 -32.45 25.31 -1.63
C CYS A 11 -31.87 23.91 -1.53
N GLN A 12 -32.74 22.94 -1.20
CA GLN A 12 -32.93 21.70 -1.96
C GLN A 12 -31.66 21.15 -2.62
N MET A 13 -30.58 21.00 -1.86
CA MET A 13 -29.36 20.35 -2.34
C MET A 13 -29.68 18.87 -2.42
N ARG A 14 -29.79 18.39 -3.67
CA ARG A 14 -30.03 17.01 -4.03
C ARG A 14 -29.08 16.08 -3.25
N PRO A 15 -29.57 14.98 -2.64
CA PRO A 15 -28.74 14.03 -1.89
C PRO A 15 -27.61 13.39 -2.73
N LEU A 16 -27.68 13.51 -4.06
CA LEU A 16 -26.63 13.09 -5.00
C LEU A 16 -25.35 13.94 -4.91
N ALA A 17 -25.43 15.23 -4.60
CA ALA A 17 -24.24 16.10 -4.56
C ALA A 17 -23.38 15.85 -3.31
N LEU A 18 -24.01 15.55 -2.17
CA LEU A 18 -23.29 15.21 -0.94
C LEU A 18 -22.63 13.83 -1.04
N PHE A 19 -23.29 12.86 -1.69
CA PHE A 19 -22.69 11.56 -2.00
C PHE A 19 -21.52 11.69 -2.98
N ALA A 20 -21.65 12.48 -4.04
CA ALA A 20 -20.55 12.72 -4.98
C ALA A 20 -19.37 13.43 -4.31
N LEU A 21 -19.62 14.35 -3.36
CA LEU A 21 -18.56 15.03 -2.61
C LEU A 21 -17.91 14.09 -1.58
N LEU A 22 -18.66 13.24 -0.89
CA LEU A 22 -18.12 12.22 0.04
C LEU A 22 -17.35 11.12 -0.71
N VAL A 23 -17.78 10.76 -1.92
CA VAL A 23 -17.06 9.86 -2.83
C VAL A 23 -15.80 10.56 -3.36
N ALA A 24 -15.88 11.83 -3.77
CA ALA A 24 -14.72 12.59 -4.25
C ALA A 24 -13.69 12.91 -3.15
N LEU A 25 -14.14 13.13 -1.91
CA LEU A 25 -13.28 13.36 -0.75
C LEU A 25 -12.82 12.04 -0.09
N GLY A 26 -13.51 10.92 -0.33
CA GLY A 26 -13.23 9.61 0.26
C GLY A 26 -12.54 8.60 -0.64
N GLN A 27 -12.51 8.80 -1.97
CA GLN A 27 -11.96 7.82 -2.95
C GLN A 27 -10.67 8.29 -3.63
N ALA A 28 -10.07 9.40 -3.19
CA ALA A 28 -9.01 10.06 -3.94
C ALA A 28 -7.59 9.45 -3.86
N TRP A 29 -7.36 8.27 -3.26
CA TRP A 29 -5.95 7.85 -3.09
C TRP A 29 -5.64 6.35 -2.99
N GLU A 30 -6.60 5.46 -3.16
CA GLU A 30 -6.26 4.07 -3.50
C GLU A 30 -6.01 3.97 -5.01
N ALA A 31 -5.00 4.71 -5.46
CA ALA A 31 -4.34 4.38 -6.72
C ALA A 31 -4.00 2.89 -6.67
N PRO A 32 -4.40 2.10 -7.68
CA PRO A 32 -4.14 0.67 -7.69
C PRO A 32 -2.65 0.43 -7.42
N MET A 33 -2.33 -0.45 -6.48
CA MET A 33 -0.93 -0.78 -6.20
C MET A 33 -0.44 -1.71 -7.30
N HIS A 34 0.28 -1.16 -8.27
CA HIS A 34 0.54 -1.88 -9.51
C HIS A 34 1.55 -3.01 -9.30
N SER A 35 2.62 -2.75 -8.55
CA SER A 35 3.75 -3.69 -8.45
C SER A 35 4.02 -4.07 -7.00
N LEU A 36 4.13 -5.37 -6.76
CA LEU A 36 4.64 -5.97 -5.53
C LEU A 36 6.13 -6.27 -5.71
N ILE A 37 6.97 -5.77 -4.81
CA ILE A 37 8.39 -6.12 -4.74
C ILE A 37 8.61 -6.87 -3.43
N MET A 38 9.17 -8.06 -3.53
CA MET A 38 9.41 -8.95 -2.40
C MET A 38 10.90 -9.17 -2.19
N THR A 39 11.35 -9.18 -0.95
CA THR A 39 12.70 -9.58 -0.53
C THR A 39 12.63 -10.58 0.61
N ALA A 40 13.73 -11.30 0.88
CA ALA A 40 13.74 -12.36 1.89
C ALA A 40 14.25 -11.85 3.24
N ASP A 41 15.44 -11.25 3.25
CA ASP A 41 16.18 -10.99 4.47
C ASP A 41 15.93 -9.57 5.01
N PRO A 42 15.39 -9.42 6.24
CA PRO A 42 15.30 -8.12 6.93
C PRO A 42 16.67 -7.61 7.43
N GLY A 43 17.75 -8.34 7.16
CA GLY A 43 19.13 -7.99 7.48
C GLY A 43 19.76 -8.83 8.57
N GLY A 44 19.10 -9.93 8.96
CA GLY A 44 19.63 -10.87 9.94
C GLY A 44 20.75 -11.75 9.38
N PHE A 45 20.77 -11.99 8.06
CA PHE A 45 21.77 -12.85 7.42
C PHE A 45 22.87 -12.05 6.72
N ALA A 46 22.50 -11.06 5.91
CA ALA A 46 23.45 -10.25 5.12
C ALA A 46 24.07 -9.07 5.91
N GLY A 47 23.60 -8.81 7.14
CA GLY A 47 24.02 -7.65 7.96
C GLY A 47 23.34 -6.34 7.57
N PHE A 48 22.55 -6.33 6.50
CA PHE A 48 21.65 -5.24 6.10
C PHE A 48 20.44 -5.84 5.39
N ALA A 49 19.29 -5.17 5.47
CA ALA A 49 18.07 -5.65 4.85
C ALA A 49 18.19 -5.66 3.32
N GLU A 50 17.75 -6.74 2.67
CA GLU A 50 17.81 -6.87 1.20
C GLU A 50 16.98 -5.78 0.50
N ASP A 51 15.94 -5.28 1.17
CA ASP A 51 15.10 -4.20 0.68
C ASP A 51 15.68 -2.79 0.91
N HIS A 52 16.81 -2.65 1.61
CA HIS A 52 17.34 -1.36 2.07
C HIS A 52 17.39 -0.28 0.98
N PHE A 53 17.96 -0.61 -0.19
CA PHE A 53 18.10 0.37 -1.28
C PHE A 53 16.76 0.75 -1.91
N ILE A 54 15.83 -0.20 -1.98
CA ILE A 54 14.48 0.02 -2.53
C ILE A 54 13.69 0.86 -1.53
N TYR A 55 13.77 0.52 -0.26
CA TYR A 55 13.16 1.24 0.84
C TYR A 55 13.61 2.71 0.87
N VAL A 56 14.92 2.97 0.73
CA VAL A 56 15.48 4.33 0.70
C VAL A 56 15.00 5.12 -0.52
N ALA A 57 14.77 4.46 -1.64
CA ALA A 57 14.30 5.07 -2.89
C ALA A 57 12.78 5.37 -2.91
N LEU A 58 11.99 4.77 -2.02
CA LEU A 58 10.54 5.01 -1.98
C LEU A 58 10.21 6.46 -1.62
N THR A 59 9.21 7.03 -2.28
CA THR A 59 8.55 8.27 -1.87
C THR A 59 7.21 7.94 -1.20
N HIS A 60 6.68 8.86 -0.39
CA HIS A 60 5.40 8.70 0.33
C HIS A 60 5.27 7.39 1.12
N ARG A 61 6.34 7.02 1.83
CA ARG A 61 6.45 5.76 2.56
C ARG A 61 5.45 5.69 3.71
N VAL A 62 4.73 4.59 3.78
CA VAL A 62 3.85 4.21 4.89
C VAL A 62 4.21 2.81 5.34
N ASN A 63 4.54 2.64 6.62
CA ASN A 63 4.74 1.33 7.21
C ASN A 63 3.36 0.66 7.40
N ILE A 64 3.19 -0.52 6.82
CA ILE A 64 1.97 -1.32 6.90
C ILE A 64 2.23 -2.73 7.46
N SER A 65 3.36 -2.94 8.14
CA SER A 65 3.75 -4.24 8.71
C SER A 65 2.70 -4.79 9.67
N GLY A 66 2.09 -3.94 10.52
CA GLY A 66 1.01 -4.37 11.42
C GLY A 66 -0.25 -4.88 10.69
N SER A 67 -0.33 -4.59 9.40
CA SER A 67 -1.43 -4.95 8.52
C SER A 67 -1.16 -6.26 7.76
N LEU A 68 0.11 -6.71 7.76
CA LEU A 68 0.61 -7.94 7.15
C LEU A 68 1.47 -8.73 8.18
N PRO A 69 0.86 -9.28 9.24
CA PRO A 69 1.60 -9.83 10.39
C PRO A 69 2.44 -11.07 10.06
N SER A 70 2.18 -11.73 8.93
CA SER A 70 2.95 -12.88 8.46
C SER A 70 4.26 -12.50 7.75
N CYS A 71 4.48 -11.22 7.50
CA CYS A 71 5.68 -10.70 6.83
C CYS A 71 6.61 -10.04 7.86
N ALA A 72 7.92 -10.10 7.63
CA ALA A 72 8.90 -9.48 8.51
C ALA A 72 8.81 -7.94 8.48
N ALA A 73 8.61 -7.38 7.28
CA ALA A 73 8.34 -5.95 7.09
C ALA A 73 7.44 -5.72 5.87
N ALA A 74 6.68 -4.65 5.88
CA ALA A 74 5.90 -4.22 4.72
C ALA A 74 5.73 -2.70 4.66
N HIS A 75 5.95 -2.16 3.48
CA HIS A 75 5.92 -0.73 3.20
C HIS A 75 5.11 -0.46 1.92
N ARG A 76 4.23 0.54 1.98
CA ARG A 76 3.59 1.12 0.80
C ARG A 76 4.31 2.42 0.45
N GLY A 77 4.48 2.71 -0.83
CA GLY A 77 5.01 3.97 -1.30
C GLY A 77 4.95 4.08 -2.81
N ALA A 78 5.81 4.92 -3.38
CA ALA A 78 5.98 5.01 -4.82
C ALA A 78 7.46 4.98 -5.22
N LEU A 79 7.76 4.32 -6.34
CA LEU A 79 9.04 4.40 -7.05
C LEU A 79 8.80 5.16 -8.36
N ARG A 80 9.38 6.36 -8.49
CA ARG A 80 9.20 7.21 -9.69
C ARG A 80 7.72 7.34 -10.07
N ASP A 81 6.89 7.72 -9.10
CA ASP A 81 5.43 7.89 -9.22
C ASP A 81 4.63 6.61 -9.49
N THR A 82 5.29 5.44 -9.59
CA THR A 82 4.61 4.15 -9.66
C THR A 82 4.33 3.65 -8.24
N PRO A 83 3.06 3.38 -7.86
CA PRO A 83 2.75 2.87 -6.54
C PRO A 83 3.24 1.43 -6.40
N VAL A 84 4.01 1.19 -5.33
CA VAL A 84 4.67 -0.08 -5.07
C VAL A 84 4.37 -0.55 -3.65
N LEU A 85 4.15 -1.85 -3.53
CA LEU A 85 4.12 -2.56 -2.26
C LEU A 85 5.47 -3.28 -2.08
N LEU A 86 6.28 -2.82 -1.13
CA LEU A 86 7.56 -3.44 -0.78
C LEU A 86 7.37 -4.33 0.44
N VAL A 87 7.69 -5.61 0.31
CA VAL A 87 7.46 -6.61 1.36
C VAL A 87 8.72 -7.41 1.61
N THR A 88 9.08 -7.56 2.87
CA THR A 88 10.16 -8.44 3.32
C THR A 88 9.53 -9.65 3.96
N THR A 89 9.71 -10.82 3.34
CA THR A 89 8.98 -12.02 3.72
C THR A 89 9.50 -12.71 4.96
N GLY A 90 10.82 -12.62 5.20
CA GLY A 90 11.53 -13.53 6.08
C GLY A 90 12.21 -14.67 5.29
N ILE A 91 13.16 -15.33 5.94
CA ILE A 91 14.01 -16.36 5.35
C ILE A 91 13.33 -17.73 5.45
N GLY A 92 13.25 -18.41 4.30
CA GLY A 92 12.78 -19.79 4.20
C GLY A 92 11.37 -19.93 3.63
N ILE A 93 11.10 -21.12 3.10
CA ILE A 93 9.90 -21.39 2.28
C ILE A 93 8.58 -21.18 3.04
N ILE A 94 8.53 -21.50 4.33
CA ILE A 94 7.32 -21.38 5.15
C ILE A 94 7.01 -19.90 5.44
N GLN A 95 8.01 -19.10 5.77
CA GLN A 95 7.82 -17.66 6.01
C GLN A 95 7.41 -16.96 4.70
N ALA A 96 8.12 -17.24 3.60
CA ALA A 96 7.81 -16.69 2.29
C ALA A 96 6.38 -17.02 1.82
N SER A 97 5.97 -18.28 1.92
CA SER A 97 4.63 -18.70 1.50
C SER A 97 3.52 -18.12 2.37
N THR A 98 3.72 -18.06 3.68
CA THR A 98 2.71 -17.50 4.62
C THR A 98 2.56 -15.99 4.40
N CYS A 99 3.67 -15.26 4.25
CA CYS A 99 3.64 -13.84 3.92
C CYS A 99 2.94 -13.59 2.58
N MET A 100 3.27 -14.34 1.53
CA MET A 100 2.65 -14.17 0.20
C MET A 100 1.14 -14.42 0.24
N GLN A 101 0.68 -15.46 0.95
CA GLN A 101 -0.76 -15.70 1.11
C GLN A 101 -1.45 -14.52 1.81
N ASN A 102 -0.84 -13.97 2.85
CA ASN A 102 -1.39 -12.83 3.57
C ASN A 102 -1.47 -11.57 2.68
N VAL A 103 -0.44 -11.34 1.86
CA VAL A 103 -0.42 -10.27 0.84
C VAL A 103 -1.53 -10.48 -0.18
N LEU A 104 -1.68 -11.68 -0.75
CA LEU A 104 -2.69 -11.96 -1.76
C LEU A 104 -4.12 -11.85 -1.20
N GLN A 105 -4.37 -12.31 0.02
CA GLN A 105 -5.68 -12.19 0.66
C GLN A 105 -6.12 -10.74 0.83
N LYS A 106 -5.17 -9.85 1.14
CA LYS A 106 -5.46 -8.45 1.44
C LYS A 106 -5.38 -7.53 0.23
N TYR A 107 -4.33 -7.69 -0.57
CA TYR A 107 -3.95 -6.79 -1.66
C TYR A 107 -4.02 -7.46 -3.04
N GLY A 108 -4.32 -8.76 -3.13
CA GLY A 108 -4.27 -9.50 -4.40
C GLY A 108 -5.16 -8.90 -5.50
N HIS A 109 -6.26 -8.23 -5.16
CA HIS A 109 -7.13 -7.54 -6.12
C HIS A 109 -6.56 -6.20 -6.64
N LEU A 110 -5.54 -5.65 -5.97
CA LEU A 110 -4.88 -4.40 -6.36
C LEU A 110 -3.60 -4.65 -7.17
N LEU A 111 -2.97 -5.81 -6.98
CA LEU A 111 -1.69 -6.17 -7.57
C LEU A 111 -1.83 -6.56 -9.04
N ARG A 112 -0.93 -6.02 -9.88
CA ARG A 112 -0.85 -6.36 -11.31
C ARG A 112 0.37 -7.23 -11.61
N ASP A 113 1.49 -6.95 -10.95
CA ASP A 113 2.77 -7.61 -11.17
C ASP A 113 3.51 -7.82 -9.84
N ALA A 114 4.31 -8.89 -9.77
CA ALA A 114 5.04 -9.27 -8.55
C ALA A 114 6.47 -9.69 -8.91
N TRP A 115 7.46 -9.05 -8.27
CA TRP A 115 8.88 -9.30 -8.47
C TRP A 115 9.48 -9.78 -7.15
N TYR A 116 10.21 -10.88 -7.18
CA TYR A 116 10.95 -11.38 -6.03
C TYR A 116 12.43 -11.16 -6.25
N LEU A 117 13.06 -10.43 -5.35
CA LEU A 117 14.48 -10.12 -5.35
C LEU A 117 15.11 -10.85 -4.16
N GLY A 118 16.13 -11.63 -4.43
CA GLY A 118 16.83 -12.35 -3.39
C GLY A 118 18.17 -12.84 -3.88
N THR A 119 18.96 -13.33 -2.93
CA THR A 119 20.22 -13.98 -3.23
C THR A 119 20.00 -15.47 -3.54
N SER A 120 20.78 -15.99 -4.49
CA SER A 120 20.85 -17.42 -4.76
C SER A 120 22.29 -17.90 -4.60
N GLY A 121 22.46 -19.08 -4.02
CA GLY A 121 23.73 -19.78 -4.04
C GLY A 121 23.89 -20.50 -5.38
N TRP A 122 25.12 -20.53 -5.91
CA TRP A 122 25.48 -21.41 -7.01
C TRP A 122 26.25 -22.62 -6.45
N GLY A 123 25.88 -23.83 -6.91
CA GLY A 123 26.56 -25.09 -6.58
C GLY A 123 27.14 -25.75 -7.83
N PRO A 124 28.19 -26.57 -7.70
CA PRO A 124 28.82 -27.28 -8.81
C PRO A 124 27.91 -28.35 -9.45
#